data_AF-A0A9W4D4P1-F1
#
_entry.id   AF-A0A9W4D4P1-F1
#
_cell.length_a   1.000
_cell.length_b   1.000
_cell.length_c   1.000
_cell.angle_alpha   90.00
_cell.angle_beta   90.00
_cell.angle_gamma   90.00
#
_symmetry.space_group_name_H-M   'P 1'
#
loop_
_entity.id
_entity.type
_entity.pdbx_description
1 polymer ?
#
loop_
_entity_poly.entity_id
_entity_poly.type
_entity_poly.pdbx_seq_one_letter_code
_entity_poly.pdbx_strand_id
1 'polypeptide(L)'
;MLGLHSNRRTSVNKKTGVLRRPSGNRSSIDEFKSECFDDETTVVEPDQGNVLTHIISQLRPGADLSRVVLPTFILEPRSMLERITNFMAHPEFLLPVPQIEDPVQRFVSVVKFYLSGWHIKPPGVKKPLNPILGETFTCYWQFPDNTKGYYISEQTSHHPPKSSYFYMAPEHHIRIDGCLKPRSKFLGNSVASMMEGIAILRFLNRGDNGKGERYIVTQPNMYARGILFGKMKYELGDHSYVRCPELGISADIEFKTKGYFSGAYNMIGGTIKNDISGEILYEITGLWSGEMTIKDTKTGKKEVLFDATRARHSPPLVRSLEEQCERESQKLWHKTVQAVKECNHEVATDEKTKVEDMQRDEAAKRVENGEVWSPRLFRPTKENAGVCEEIEDQLDWILNACIDGSTPEEQIEQILAITPILPGQETCSNSPRAENCDENPCSFTTPDYSGISKQIGKIILDDSSHHSDLFVEPQTSDTKVNKT
;
A
#
# COMPACT_ATOMS: atom_id res chain seq x y z
N MET A 1 30.27 40.10 -43.99
CA MET A 1 31.58 40.21 -43.33
C MET A 1 31.82 38.88 -42.62
N LEU A 2 32.35 37.86 -43.30
CA LEU A 2 33.79 37.53 -43.35
C LEU A 2 34.44 37.54 -41.96
N GLY A 3 34.70 36.34 -41.44
CA GLY A 3 35.45 36.12 -40.21
C GLY A 3 36.96 36.18 -40.41
N LEU A 4 37.66 35.93 -39.30
CA LEU A 4 39.01 35.36 -39.13
C LEU A 4 39.56 35.92 -37.81
N HIS A 5 40.02 35.05 -36.90
CA HIS A 5 41.43 34.99 -36.49
C HIS A 5 41.63 33.85 -35.48
N SER A 6 42.55 32.96 -35.86
CA SER A 6 43.15 31.91 -35.05
C SER A 6 44.22 32.51 -34.12
N ASN A 7 44.46 31.92 -32.94
CA ASN A 7 45.81 31.50 -32.56
C ASN A 7 45.87 30.56 -31.35
N ARG A 8 46.73 29.54 -31.51
CA ARG A 8 47.20 28.53 -30.54
C ARG A 8 48.14 29.12 -29.48
N ARG A 9 48.18 28.52 -28.27
CA ARG A 9 49.35 27.77 -27.72
C ARG A 9 49.18 27.34 -26.24
N THR A 10 49.40 26.04 -25.98
CA THR A 10 50.26 25.37 -24.95
C THR A 10 50.46 26.08 -23.58
N SER A 11 50.52 25.46 -22.38
CA SER A 11 50.76 24.09 -21.88
C SER A 11 50.79 24.14 -20.33
N VAL A 12 50.77 22.97 -19.67
CA VAL A 12 51.39 22.60 -18.37
C VAL A 12 50.47 22.31 -17.17
N ASN A 13 50.58 21.04 -16.75
CA ASN A 13 50.16 20.35 -15.53
C ASN A 13 50.31 21.09 -14.20
N LYS A 14 49.44 20.73 -13.23
CA LYS A 14 49.87 20.35 -11.88
C LYS A 14 48.87 19.39 -11.21
N LYS A 15 49.35 18.18 -10.90
CA LYS A 15 48.76 17.22 -9.96
C LYS A 15 49.18 17.61 -8.53
N THR A 16 48.26 17.56 -7.59
CA THR A 16 48.52 17.24 -6.17
C THR A 16 47.29 16.49 -5.64
N GLY A 17 47.50 15.27 -5.14
CA GLY A 17 46.45 14.39 -4.62
C GLY A 17 46.20 14.55 -3.13
N VAL A 18 45.66 13.46 -2.54
CA VAL A 18 45.33 13.20 -1.12
C VAL A 18 43.85 13.52 -0.81
N LEU A 19 42.96 12.66 -0.27
CA LEU A 19 43.00 11.33 0.36
C LEU A 19 41.60 10.68 0.22
N ARG A 20 41.53 9.37 0.00
CA ARG A 20 40.30 8.57 -0.14
C ARG A 20 39.99 7.87 1.20
N ARG A 21 38.74 7.93 1.69
CA ARG A 21 38.15 7.05 2.73
C ARG A 21 36.64 6.85 2.45
N PRO A 22 36.03 5.76 2.96
CA PRO A 22 35.23 4.84 2.15
C PRO A 22 33.73 5.19 2.07
N SER A 23 33.12 4.65 1.02
CA SER A 23 31.70 4.65 0.67
C SER A 23 30.84 3.97 1.73
N GLY A 24 29.92 4.72 2.34
CA GLY A 24 28.72 4.17 2.97
C GLY A 24 27.61 4.05 1.92
N ASN A 25 26.94 2.89 1.89
CA ASN A 25 25.81 2.60 1.02
C ASN A 25 24.65 3.57 1.31
N ARG A 26 24.47 4.55 0.43
CA ARG A 26 23.20 5.27 0.28
C ARG A 26 22.43 4.58 -0.84
N SER A 27 21.21 4.13 -0.53
CA SER A 27 20.25 3.72 -1.54
C SER A 27 20.01 4.91 -2.49
N SER A 28 20.33 4.71 -3.75
CA SER A 28 20.04 5.66 -4.82
C SER A 28 18.53 5.59 -5.08
N ILE A 29 17.81 6.59 -4.57
CA ILE A 29 16.51 6.97 -5.09
C ILE A 29 16.82 7.94 -6.23
N ASP A 30 16.64 7.50 -7.46
CA ASP A 30 16.73 8.37 -8.64
C ASP A 30 15.55 9.36 -8.62
N GLU A 31 15.87 10.64 -8.47
CA GLU A 31 14.95 11.75 -8.70
C GLU A 31 14.66 11.85 -10.21
N PHE A 32 13.47 11.43 -10.62
CA PHE A 32 12.93 11.77 -11.94
C PHE A 32 12.77 13.29 -12.04
N LYS A 33 13.55 13.94 -12.92
CA LYS A 33 13.32 15.33 -13.32
C LYS A 33 11.97 15.43 -14.05
N SER A 34 11.00 16.04 -13.39
CA SER A 34 9.70 16.40 -13.96
C SER A 34 9.85 17.66 -14.81
N GLU A 35 9.92 17.49 -16.13
CA GLU A 35 9.36 18.49 -17.07
C GLU A 35 7.85 18.22 -17.15
N CYS A 36 7.02 19.26 -17.29
CA CYS A 36 5.55 19.20 -17.20
C CYS A 36 4.90 18.22 -18.20
N PHE A 37 4.87 16.93 -17.85
CA PHE A 37 4.08 15.89 -18.49
C PHE A 37 2.84 15.59 -17.62
N ASP A 38 1.69 15.37 -18.27
CA ASP A 38 0.45 14.92 -17.63
C ASP A 38 0.70 13.50 -17.06
N ASP A 39 1.00 13.43 -15.75
CA ASP A 39 1.37 12.23 -14.97
C ASP A 39 0.34 11.09 -15.06
N GLU A 40 -0.83 11.37 -15.63
CA GLU A 40 -1.94 10.41 -15.77
C GLU A 40 -2.02 9.77 -17.15
N THR A 41 -1.20 10.22 -18.08
CA THR A 41 -1.21 9.76 -19.46
C THR A 41 -0.04 8.83 -19.75
N THR A 42 -0.33 7.67 -20.34
CA THR A 42 0.70 6.86 -20.99
C THR A 42 0.65 7.08 -22.48
N VAL A 43 1.77 7.53 -23.05
CA VAL A 43 2.01 7.42 -24.48
C VAL A 43 2.54 6.01 -24.71
N VAL A 44 1.74 5.20 -25.41
CA VAL A 44 2.14 3.85 -25.80
C VAL A 44 2.79 3.96 -27.17
N GLU A 45 3.96 3.33 -27.34
CA GLU A 45 4.62 3.25 -28.64
C GLU A 45 3.72 2.52 -29.65
N PRO A 46 3.75 2.87 -30.95
CA PRO A 46 2.84 2.31 -31.95
C PRO A 46 2.80 0.77 -31.99
N ASP A 47 3.97 0.14 -31.87
CA ASP A 47 4.11 -1.32 -31.90
C ASP A 47 3.51 -1.98 -30.64
N GLN A 48 3.64 -1.32 -29.48
CA GLN A 48 3.02 -1.76 -28.23
C GLN A 48 1.48 -1.58 -28.27
N GLY A 49 1.02 -0.51 -28.93
CA GLY A 49 -0.40 -0.26 -29.15
C GLY A 49 -1.06 -1.35 -30.03
N ASN A 50 -0.34 -1.86 -31.02
CA ASN A 50 -0.81 -2.94 -31.89
C ASN A 50 -0.99 -4.26 -31.11
N VAL A 51 -0.07 -4.61 -30.21
CA VAL A 51 -0.19 -5.81 -29.35
C VAL A 51 -1.40 -5.70 -28.43
N LEU A 52 -1.58 -4.54 -27.78
CA LEU A 52 -2.72 -4.30 -26.89
C LEU A 52 -4.05 -4.38 -27.65
N THR A 53 -4.11 -3.78 -28.84
CA THR A 53 -5.29 -3.83 -29.72
C THR A 53 -5.62 -5.26 -30.14
N HIS A 54 -4.61 -6.07 -30.47
CA HIS A 54 -4.82 -7.48 -30.84
C HIS A 54 -5.44 -8.28 -29.69
N ILE A 55 -4.88 -8.19 -28.48
CA ILE A 55 -5.42 -8.87 -27.28
C ILE A 55 -6.85 -8.42 -27.01
N ILE A 56 -7.10 -7.12 -27.04
CA ILE A 56 -8.41 -6.56 -26.71
C ILE A 56 -9.45 -6.92 -27.78
N SER A 57 -9.09 -6.98 -29.06
CA SER A 57 -10.01 -7.33 -30.15
C SER A 57 -10.64 -8.72 -30.01
N GLN A 58 -10.04 -9.59 -29.21
CA GLN A 58 -10.55 -10.94 -28.93
C GLN A 58 -11.57 -10.95 -27.77
N LEU A 59 -11.75 -9.84 -27.07
CA LEU A 59 -12.59 -9.73 -25.88
C LEU A 59 -13.97 -9.16 -26.20
N ARG A 60 -14.98 -9.66 -25.49
CA ARG A 60 -16.34 -9.09 -25.49
C ARG A 60 -16.53 -8.17 -24.29
N PRO A 61 -17.25 -7.05 -24.42
CA PRO A 61 -17.60 -6.21 -23.27
C PRO A 61 -18.22 -7.04 -22.14
N GLY A 62 -17.76 -6.82 -20.91
CA GLY A 62 -18.09 -7.60 -19.72
C GLY A 62 -17.16 -8.79 -19.45
N ALA A 63 -16.21 -9.11 -20.35
CA ALA A 63 -15.27 -10.21 -20.14
C ALA A 63 -14.39 -10.00 -18.90
N ASP A 64 -14.16 -11.10 -18.17
CA ASP A 64 -13.23 -11.16 -17.05
C ASP A 64 -11.80 -11.19 -17.58
N LEU A 65 -10.99 -10.22 -17.15
CA LEU A 65 -9.62 -10.04 -17.58
C LEU A 65 -8.60 -10.76 -16.70
N SER A 66 -9.02 -11.40 -15.62
CA SER A 66 -8.12 -12.11 -14.68
C SER A 66 -7.32 -13.24 -15.34
N ARG A 67 -7.82 -13.79 -16.46
CA ARG A 67 -7.19 -14.86 -17.23
C ARG A 67 -6.47 -14.38 -18.50
N VAL A 68 -6.48 -13.07 -18.76
CA VAL A 68 -5.84 -12.48 -19.95
C VAL A 68 -4.44 -12.01 -19.56
N VAL A 69 -3.43 -12.48 -20.30
CA VAL A 69 -2.05 -12.03 -20.10
C VAL A 69 -1.91 -10.65 -20.72
N LEU A 70 -1.68 -9.64 -19.86
CA LEU A 70 -1.41 -8.29 -20.32
C LEU A 70 0.09 -8.10 -20.60
N PRO A 71 0.48 -7.25 -21.57
CA PRO A 71 1.88 -7.01 -21.91
C PRO A 71 2.71 -6.45 -20.74
N THR A 72 4.01 -6.72 -20.71
CA THR A 72 4.90 -6.29 -19.63
C THR A 72 5.16 -4.77 -19.60
N PHE A 73 4.97 -4.06 -20.72
CA PHE A 73 5.16 -2.61 -20.77
C PHE A 73 4.13 -1.80 -19.96
N ILE A 74 2.99 -2.40 -19.59
CA ILE A 74 2.01 -1.76 -18.69
C ILE A 74 2.20 -2.16 -17.22
N LEU A 75 3.27 -2.90 -16.88
CA LEU A 75 3.53 -3.30 -15.51
C LEU A 75 4.26 -2.20 -14.73
N GLU A 76 3.87 -2.00 -13.47
CA GLU A 76 4.74 -1.33 -12.50
C GLU A 76 5.68 -2.35 -11.83
N PRO A 77 6.86 -1.92 -11.36
CA PRO A 77 7.87 -2.81 -10.78
C PRO A 77 7.56 -3.24 -9.33
N ARG A 78 6.29 -3.54 -9.02
CA ARG A 78 5.84 -3.96 -7.68
C ARG A 78 4.73 -5.01 -7.76
N SER A 79 4.74 -5.93 -6.82
CA SER A 79 3.61 -6.83 -6.55
C SER A 79 2.43 -6.06 -5.97
N MET A 80 1.21 -6.55 -6.17
CA MET A 80 0.04 -5.99 -5.50
C MET A 80 0.19 -6.00 -3.97
N LEU A 81 0.85 -7.01 -3.40
CA LEU A 81 1.08 -7.09 -1.95
C LEU A 81 1.91 -5.91 -1.41
N GLU A 82 2.87 -5.45 -2.20
CA GLU A 82 3.65 -4.24 -1.91
C GLU A 82 2.84 -2.98 -2.24
N ARG A 83 2.07 -2.95 -3.34
CA ARG A 83 1.28 -1.79 -3.76
C ARG A 83 0.24 -1.37 -2.71
N ILE A 84 -0.32 -2.31 -1.95
CA ILE A 84 -1.25 -2.06 -0.84
C ILE A 84 -0.64 -1.11 0.20
N THR A 85 0.68 -1.15 0.42
CA THR A 85 1.35 -0.29 1.42
C THR A 85 1.25 1.20 1.13
N ASN A 86 0.94 1.60 -0.11
CA ASN A 86 0.65 2.99 -0.45
C ASN A 86 -0.49 3.58 0.41
N PHE A 87 -1.43 2.74 0.87
CA PHE A 87 -2.53 3.19 1.75
C PHE A 87 -2.07 3.60 3.15
N MET A 88 -0.89 3.16 3.58
CA MET A 88 -0.31 3.48 4.90
C MET A 88 0.85 4.47 4.79
N ALA A 89 1.07 5.07 3.62
CA ALA A 89 2.23 5.90 3.35
C ALA A 89 2.16 7.33 3.94
N HIS A 90 1.07 7.67 4.64
CA HIS A 90 0.92 8.93 5.38
C HIS A 90 0.65 8.70 6.88
N PRO A 91 1.60 8.09 7.61
CA PRO A 91 1.44 7.82 9.04
C PRO A 91 1.20 9.10 9.84
N GLU A 92 1.70 10.26 9.41
CA GLU A 92 1.48 11.54 10.09
C GLU A 92 0.00 11.94 10.22
N PHE A 93 -0.88 11.42 9.36
CA PHE A 93 -2.32 11.64 9.47
C PHE A 93 -3.06 10.54 10.22
N LEU A 94 -2.39 9.42 10.52
CA LEU A 94 -2.97 8.26 11.20
C LEU A 94 -2.57 8.19 12.68
N LEU A 95 -1.27 8.32 12.97
CA LEU A 95 -0.70 8.12 14.31
C LEU A 95 -1.37 8.98 15.41
N PRO A 96 -1.72 10.26 15.18
CA PRO A 96 -2.34 11.08 16.23
C PRO A 96 -3.83 10.79 16.46
N VAL A 97 -4.51 10.13 15.52
CA VAL A 97 -5.98 10.00 15.50
C VAL A 97 -6.58 9.32 16.74
N PRO A 98 -5.98 8.23 17.28
CA PRO A 98 -6.46 7.58 18.50
C PRO A 98 -6.54 8.50 19.74
N GLN A 99 -5.79 9.61 19.74
CA GLN A 99 -5.73 10.58 20.84
C GLN A 99 -6.73 11.74 20.69
N ILE A 100 -7.44 11.83 19.55
CA ILE A 100 -8.46 12.87 19.34
C ILE A 100 -9.69 12.51 20.18
N GLU A 101 -10.07 13.33 21.16
CA GLU A 101 -11.23 13.04 22.04
C GLU A 101 -12.58 13.24 21.34
N ASP A 102 -12.72 14.33 20.57
CA ASP A 102 -13.97 14.62 19.87
C ASP A 102 -14.26 13.56 18.80
N PRO A 103 -15.36 12.80 18.90
CA PRO A 103 -15.63 11.69 17.98
C PRO A 103 -15.79 12.11 16.52
N VAL A 104 -16.37 13.30 16.28
CA VAL A 104 -16.59 13.80 14.93
C VAL A 104 -15.26 14.22 14.30
N GLN A 105 -14.41 14.94 15.03
CA GLN A 105 -13.07 15.31 14.56
C GLN A 105 -12.18 14.09 14.36
N ARG A 106 -12.29 13.08 15.24
CA ARG A 106 -11.58 11.80 15.08
C ARG A 106 -11.99 11.12 13.78
N PHE A 107 -13.29 11.06 13.50
CA PHE A 107 -13.81 10.52 12.25
C PHE A 107 -13.34 11.32 11.01
N VAL A 108 -13.36 12.66 11.08
CA VAL A 108 -12.81 13.54 10.02
C VAL A 108 -11.33 13.22 9.75
N SER A 109 -10.52 13.00 10.79
CA SER A 109 -9.11 12.64 10.63
C SER A 109 -8.92 11.24 10.02
N VAL A 110 -9.79 10.27 10.32
CA VAL A 110 -9.78 8.97 9.61
C VAL A 110 -10.08 9.16 8.13
N VAL A 111 -11.07 9.99 7.78
CA VAL A 111 -11.39 10.29 6.38
C VAL A 111 -10.23 11.01 5.69
N LYS A 112 -9.52 11.90 6.38
CA LYS A 112 -8.31 12.55 5.88
C LYS A 112 -7.20 11.54 5.57
N PHE A 113 -6.91 10.64 6.50
CA PHE A 113 -5.93 9.56 6.29
C PHE A 113 -6.34 8.65 5.13
N TYR A 114 -7.62 8.26 5.05
CA TYR A 114 -8.13 7.47 3.94
C TYR A 114 -7.90 8.15 2.58
N LEU A 115 -8.17 9.46 2.48
CA LEU A 115 -8.04 10.21 1.23
C LEU A 115 -6.59 10.48 0.84
N SER A 116 -5.65 10.50 1.78
CA SER A 116 -4.25 10.83 1.48
C SER A 116 -3.53 9.73 0.68
N GLY A 117 -3.96 8.47 0.74
CA GLY A 117 -3.28 7.36 0.06
C GLY A 117 -3.47 7.28 -1.47
N TRP A 118 -4.48 7.93 -2.04
CA TRP A 118 -4.90 7.70 -3.43
C TRP A 118 -4.03 8.37 -4.50
N HIS A 119 -3.33 9.46 -4.15
CA HIS A 119 -2.48 10.19 -5.10
C HIS A 119 -1.17 9.45 -5.42
N ILE A 120 -0.79 8.46 -4.61
CA ILE A 120 0.47 7.72 -4.78
C ILE A 120 0.28 6.67 -5.88
N LYS A 121 0.69 7.05 -7.09
CA LYS A 121 0.59 6.22 -8.30
C LYS A 121 1.86 6.34 -9.15
N PRO A 122 2.21 5.31 -9.93
CA PRO A 122 3.24 5.44 -10.95
C PRO A 122 2.79 6.40 -12.05
N PRO A 123 3.72 7.04 -12.78
CA PRO A 123 3.39 7.84 -13.94
C PRO A 123 2.70 7.00 -15.02
N GLY A 124 1.54 7.48 -15.45
CA GLY A 124 0.69 6.86 -16.46
C GLY A 124 -0.14 5.66 -15.96
N VAL A 125 -0.69 4.91 -16.90
CA VAL A 125 -1.49 3.71 -16.67
C VAL A 125 -0.57 2.50 -16.53
N LYS A 126 -0.27 2.13 -15.28
CA LYS A 126 0.46 0.91 -14.94
C LYS A 126 -0.33 0.03 -13.99
N LYS A 127 -0.10 -1.27 -14.07
CA LYS A 127 -0.72 -2.30 -13.21
C LYS A 127 0.37 -3.02 -12.39
N PRO A 128 0.16 -3.26 -11.08
CA PRO A 128 1.05 -4.13 -10.31
C PRO A 128 1.07 -5.55 -10.86
N LEU A 129 2.16 -6.26 -10.56
CA LEU A 129 2.25 -7.70 -10.76
C LEU A 129 1.14 -8.39 -9.97
N ASN A 130 0.46 -9.33 -10.63
CA ASN A 130 -0.57 -10.14 -9.98
C ASN A 130 0.13 -11.18 -9.09
N PRO A 131 -0.06 -11.15 -7.76
CA PRO A 131 0.68 -12.05 -6.90
C PRO A 131 0.33 -13.52 -7.18
N ILE A 132 1.32 -14.41 -7.07
CA ILE A 132 1.07 -15.85 -7.14
C ILE A 132 0.44 -16.36 -5.83
N LEU A 133 -0.20 -17.52 -5.85
CA LEU A 133 -0.82 -18.10 -4.66
C LEU A 133 0.25 -18.36 -3.58
N GLY A 134 0.02 -17.86 -2.36
CA GLY A 134 0.97 -17.99 -1.25
C GLY A 134 2.20 -17.08 -1.34
N GLU A 135 2.24 -16.14 -2.29
CA GLU A 135 3.20 -15.04 -2.26
C GLU A 135 3.01 -14.22 -0.98
N THR A 136 4.11 -13.76 -0.38
CA THR A 136 4.07 -12.92 0.82
C THR A 136 4.82 -11.60 0.63
N PHE A 137 4.45 -10.59 1.40
CA PHE A 137 5.23 -9.35 1.52
C PHE A 137 5.15 -8.84 2.95
N THR A 138 6.31 -8.47 3.50
CA THR A 138 6.46 -7.93 4.85
C THR A 138 7.30 -6.67 4.79
N CYS A 139 6.91 -5.66 5.57
CA CYS A 139 7.66 -4.42 5.66
C CYS A 139 7.37 -3.72 7.00
N TYR A 140 8.12 -2.66 7.28
CA TYR A 140 7.90 -1.83 8.45
C TYR A 140 8.10 -0.34 8.15
N TRP A 141 7.62 0.51 9.03
CA TRP A 141 7.94 1.93 9.06
C TRP A 141 8.66 2.26 10.35
N GLN A 142 9.63 3.16 10.25
CA GLN A 142 10.26 3.79 11.40
C GLN A 142 9.73 5.22 11.51
N PHE A 143 9.09 5.55 12.61
CA PHE A 143 8.47 6.86 12.82
C PHE A 143 9.43 7.84 13.53
N PRO A 144 9.19 9.17 13.43
CA PRO A 144 10.04 10.18 14.04
C PRO A 144 10.15 10.12 15.57
N ASP A 145 9.18 9.50 16.23
CA ASP A 145 9.16 9.28 17.69
C ASP A 145 9.86 7.98 18.12
N ASN A 146 10.61 7.35 17.21
CA ASN A 146 11.31 6.08 17.37
C ASN A 146 10.42 4.83 17.50
N THR A 147 9.10 4.96 17.38
CA THR A 147 8.18 3.81 17.30
C THR A 147 8.12 3.22 15.88
N LYS A 148 7.52 2.04 15.74
CA LYS A 148 7.46 1.33 14.45
C LYS A 148 6.03 0.91 14.09
N GLY A 149 5.77 0.82 12.77
CA GLY A 149 4.59 0.18 12.22
C GLY A 149 4.99 -1.09 11.46
N TYR A 150 4.24 -2.18 11.61
CA TYR A 150 4.57 -3.49 11.05
C TYR A 150 3.50 -3.94 10.07
N TYR A 151 3.90 -4.52 8.93
CA TYR A 151 2.99 -4.98 7.89
C TYR A 151 3.30 -6.40 7.43
N ILE A 152 2.25 -7.19 7.28
CA ILE A 152 2.28 -8.57 6.83
C ILE A 152 1.18 -8.76 5.79
N SER A 153 1.49 -9.40 4.67
CA SER A 153 0.49 -9.73 3.65
C SER A 153 0.78 -11.04 2.93
N GLU A 154 -0.30 -11.65 2.44
CA GLU A 154 -0.26 -12.91 1.70
C GLU A 154 -1.32 -12.92 0.59
N GLN A 155 -0.98 -13.51 -0.55
CA GLN A 155 -1.97 -13.84 -1.58
C GLN A 155 -2.75 -15.10 -1.18
N THR A 156 -3.91 -14.89 -0.55
CA THR A 156 -4.75 -15.96 0.02
C THR A 156 -5.54 -16.73 -1.06
N SER A 157 -5.80 -16.11 -2.20
CA SER A 157 -6.45 -16.76 -3.35
C SER A 157 -5.96 -16.19 -4.68
N HIS A 158 -5.90 -17.02 -5.73
CA HIS A 158 -5.49 -16.60 -7.08
C HIS A 158 -6.66 -16.56 -8.07
N HIS A 159 -7.67 -17.44 -7.91
CA HIS A 159 -8.86 -17.50 -8.77
C HIS A 159 -10.14 -17.65 -7.93
N PRO A 160 -10.85 -16.54 -7.60
CA PRO A 160 -10.50 -15.15 -7.91
C PRO A 160 -9.32 -14.62 -7.08
N PRO A 161 -8.61 -13.57 -7.53
CA PRO A 161 -7.47 -13.02 -6.79
C PRO A 161 -7.95 -12.33 -5.50
N LYS A 162 -7.34 -12.71 -4.36
CA LYS A 162 -7.55 -12.09 -3.06
C LYS A 162 -6.21 -11.95 -2.34
N SER A 163 -5.94 -10.76 -1.81
CA SER A 163 -4.73 -10.44 -1.05
C SER A 163 -5.14 -10.00 0.35
N SER A 164 -4.75 -10.75 1.38
CA SER A 164 -5.03 -10.38 2.76
C SER A 164 -3.82 -9.70 3.37
N TYR A 165 -4.06 -8.71 4.21
CA TYR A 165 -3.01 -7.93 4.84
C TYR A 165 -3.37 -7.51 6.26
N PHE A 166 -2.32 -7.30 7.03
CA PHE A 166 -2.32 -6.86 8.42
C PHE A 166 -1.33 -5.72 8.55
N TYR A 167 -1.70 -4.68 9.31
CA TYR A 167 -0.82 -3.61 9.73
C TYR A 167 -1.09 -3.28 11.20
N MET A 168 -0.05 -3.01 11.97
CA MET A 168 -0.21 -2.57 13.36
C MET A 168 0.91 -1.60 13.77
N ALA A 169 0.54 -0.57 14.52
CA ALA A 169 1.45 0.31 15.25
C ALA A 169 1.06 0.24 16.74
N PRO A 170 1.61 -0.74 17.48
CA PRO A 170 1.22 -1.05 18.87
C PRO A 170 1.26 0.16 19.81
N GLU A 171 2.34 0.94 19.75
CA GLU A 171 2.57 2.14 20.58
C GLU A 171 1.56 3.25 20.31
N HIS A 172 0.89 3.22 19.16
CA HIS A 172 -0.15 4.16 18.78
C HIS A 172 -1.56 3.55 18.84
N HIS A 173 -1.72 2.35 19.37
CA HIS A 173 -3.02 1.66 19.49
C HIS A 173 -3.75 1.46 18.15
N ILE A 174 -3.03 1.38 17.04
CA ILE A 174 -3.61 1.23 15.70
C ILE A 174 -3.43 -0.19 15.21
N ARG A 175 -4.53 -0.79 14.75
CA ARG A 175 -4.53 -2.07 14.04
C ARG A 175 -5.38 -1.97 12.77
N ILE A 176 -4.91 -2.53 11.67
CA ILE A 176 -5.62 -2.60 10.40
C ILE A 176 -5.57 -4.05 9.90
N ASP A 177 -6.72 -4.63 9.63
CA ASP A 177 -6.85 -5.91 8.91
C ASP A 177 -7.64 -5.64 7.63
N GLY A 178 -7.21 -6.21 6.50
CA GLY A 178 -7.90 -5.95 5.25
C GLY A 178 -7.72 -7.05 4.22
N CYS A 179 -8.60 -7.03 3.22
CA CYS A 179 -8.55 -7.94 2.08
C CYS A 179 -8.82 -7.15 0.81
N LEU A 180 -7.85 -7.16 -0.11
CA LEU A 180 -8.00 -6.62 -1.45
C LEU A 180 -8.61 -7.69 -2.36
N LYS A 181 -9.76 -7.39 -2.97
CA LYS A 181 -10.50 -8.30 -3.87
C LYS A 181 -10.73 -7.63 -5.24
N PRO A 182 -9.70 -7.51 -6.09
CA PRO A 182 -9.83 -6.88 -7.39
C PRO A 182 -10.54 -7.81 -8.39
N ARG A 183 -11.58 -7.31 -9.05
CA ARG A 183 -12.28 -8.00 -10.14
C ARG A 183 -12.16 -7.21 -11.44
N SER A 184 -11.31 -7.71 -12.33
CA SER A 184 -11.02 -7.01 -13.59
C SER A 184 -12.12 -7.24 -14.64
N LYS A 185 -12.66 -6.17 -15.21
CA LYS A 185 -13.70 -6.19 -16.25
C LYS A 185 -13.27 -5.40 -17.48
N PHE A 186 -13.42 -6.00 -18.64
CA PHE A 186 -13.30 -5.29 -19.92
C PHE A 186 -14.62 -4.55 -20.25
N LEU A 187 -14.55 -3.26 -20.55
CA LEU A 187 -15.71 -2.38 -20.78
C LEU A 187 -15.69 -1.74 -22.19
N GLY A 188 -15.02 -2.35 -23.17
CA GLY A 188 -14.85 -1.77 -24.51
C GLY A 188 -13.61 -0.89 -24.58
N ASN A 189 -13.75 0.44 -24.73
CA ASN A 189 -12.58 1.35 -24.69
C ASN A 189 -12.10 1.64 -23.27
N SER A 190 -12.37 0.75 -22.31
CA SER A 190 -11.92 0.87 -20.93
C SER A 190 -11.74 -0.50 -20.29
N VAL A 191 -10.82 -0.59 -19.33
CA VAL A 191 -10.73 -1.68 -18.35
C VAL A 191 -11.08 -1.12 -16.98
N ALA A 192 -11.82 -1.86 -16.19
CA ALA A 192 -12.07 -1.54 -14.78
C ALA A 192 -11.50 -2.63 -13.88
N SER A 193 -10.96 -2.25 -12.73
CA SER A 193 -10.76 -3.12 -11.58
C SER A 193 -11.80 -2.75 -10.55
N MET A 194 -12.82 -3.60 -10.39
CA MET A 194 -13.82 -3.44 -9.36
C MET A 194 -13.21 -3.86 -8.02
N MET A 195 -13.22 -2.98 -7.03
CA MET A 195 -12.57 -3.23 -5.75
C MET A 195 -13.62 -3.69 -4.74
N GLU A 196 -13.78 -5.01 -4.60
CA GLU A 196 -14.81 -5.63 -3.74
C GLU A 196 -14.28 -5.89 -2.31
N GLY A 197 -13.09 -5.38 -2.00
CA GLY A 197 -12.40 -5.56 -0.72
C GLY A 197 -12.83 -4.55 0.33
N ILE A 198 -12.51 -4.85 1.59
CA ILE A 198 -12.66 -3.91 2.70
C ILE A 198 -11.38 -3.92 3.56
N ALA A 199 -11.20 -2.83 4.31
CA ALA A 199 -10.25 -2.74 5.41
C ALA A 199 -11.00 -2.37 6.69
N ILE A 200 -10.55 -2.92 7.82
CA ILE A 200 -11.04 -2.61 9.16
C ILE A 200 -9.87 -1.97 9.91
N LEU A 201 -9.92 -0.65 10.06
CA LEU A 201 -9.04 0.10 10.96
C LEU A 201 -9.65 0.09 12.37
N ARG A 202 -8.83 -0.19 13.39
CA ARG A 202 -9.22 -0.20 14.80
C ARG A 202 -8.31 0.70 15.62
N PHE A 203 -8.93 1.45 16.52
CA PHE A 203 -8.25 2.12 17.62
C PHE A 203 -8.47 1.32 18.90
N LEU A 204 -7.41 0.65 19.38
CA LEU A 204 -7.48 -0.33 20.47
C LEU A 204 -7.66 0.31 21.86
N ASN A 205 -7.34 1.61 21.99
CA ASN A 205 -7.57 2.39 23.21
C ASN A 205 -8.98 3.04 23.25
N ARG A 206 -9.85 2.75 22.29
CA ARG A 206 -11.19 3.31 22.15
C ARG A 206 -12.22 2.19 21.96
N GLY A 207 -13.50 2.56 21.96
CA GLY A 207 -14.60 1.63 21.76
C GLY A 207 -14.93 0.80 23.01
N ASP A 208 -15.97 -0.03 22.89
CA ASP A 208 -16.49 -0.82 24.00
C ASP A 208 -15.94 -2.25 24.01
N ASN A 209 -15.97 -2.88 25.18
CA ASN A 209 -15.73 -4.31 25.37
C ASN A 209 -14.36 -4.84 24.88
N GLY A 210 -13.34 -3.98 24.83
CA GLY A 210 -11.99 -4.37 24.42
C GLY A 210 -11.82 -4.71 22.94
N LYS A 211 -12.84 -4.47 22.09
CA LYS A 211 -12.80 -4.77 20.65
C LYS A 211 -12.21 -3.63 19.80
N GLY A 212 -11.94 -2.47 20.39
CA GLY A 212 -11.51 -1.27 19.69
C GLY A 212 -12.66 -0.50 19.03
N GLU A 213 -12.46 0.79 18.76
CA GLU A 213 -13.35 1.58 17.89
C GLU A 213 -13.04 1.26 16.42
N ARG A 214 -14.04 0.87 15.63
CA ARG A 214 -13.83 0.27 14.30
C ARG A 214 -14.24 1.22 13.18
N TYR A 215 -13.43 1.24 12.13
CA TYR A 215 -13.64 2.00 10.91
C TYR A 215 -13.57 1.06 9.72
N ILE A 216 -14.72 0.83 9.09
CA ILE A 216 -14.87 -0.01 7.91
C ILE A 216 -14.67 0.86 6.68
N VAL A 217 -13.72 0.49 5.84
CA VAL A 217 -13.24 1.30 4.71
C VAL A 217 -13.31 0.48 3.43
N THR A 218 -13.91 1.04 2.37
CA THR A 218 -13.87 0.47 1.01
C THR A 218 -12.92 1.24 0.09
N GLN A 219 -12.59 0.63 -1.04
CA GLN A 219 -11.79 1.26 -2.08
C GLN A 219 -12.66 1.69 -3.28
N PRO A 220 -12.34 2.80 -3.96
CA PRO A 220 -12.98 3.16 -5.22
C PRO A 220 -12.55 2.20 -6.31
N ASN A 221 -13.37 2.11 -7.35
CA ASN A 221 -13.02 1.34 -8.54
C ASN A 221 -11.95 2.08 -9.34
N MET A 222 -11.10 1.32 -10.02
CA MET A 222 -10.01 1.87 -10.82
C MET A 222 -10.30 1.63 -12.30
N TYR A 223 -10.13 2.67 -13.12
CA TYR A 223 -10.42 2.63 -14.55
C TYR A 223 -9.18 3.00 -15.37
N ALA A 224 -8.87 2.17 -16.36
CA ALA A 224 -7.98 2.51 -17.46
C ALA A 224 -8.84 2.86 -18.67
N ARG A 225 -8.89 4.15 -19.05
CA ARG A 225 -9.62 4.67 -20.22
C ARG A 225 -8.71 4.71 -21.44
N GLY A 226 -9.30 4.65 -22.64
CA GLY A 226 -8.55 4.89 -23.88
C GLY A 226 -7.60 3.77 -24.28
N ILE A 227 -7.87 2.53 -23.84
CA ILE A 227 -7.02 1.35 -24.08
C ILE A 227 -7.01 0.88 -25.54
N LEU A 228 -8.02 1.26 -26.34
CA LEU A 228 -8.12 0.95 -27.77
C LEU A 228 -8.00 2.21 -28.63
N PHE A 229 -8.66 3.29 -28.19
CA PHE A 229 -8.74 4.54 -28.94
C PHE A 229 -8.46 5.73 -28.02
N GLY A 230 -7.50 6.57 -28.42
CA GLY A 230 -7.10 7.77 -27.68
C GLY A 230 -5.87 7.54 -26.81
N LYS A 231 -5.65 8.45 -25.85
CA LYS A 231 -4.55 8.32 -24.87
C LYS A 231 -5.03 7.51 -23.67
N MET A 232 -4.20 6.58 -23.20
CA MET A 232 -4.51 5.83 -22.00
C MET A 232 -4.48 6.76 -20.78
N LYS A 233 -5.56 6.73 -19.98
CA LYS A 233 -5.70 7.52 -18.75
C LYS A 233 -6.17 6.67 -17.58
N TYR A 234 -5.62 6.95 -16.41
CA TYR A 234 -6.03 6.35 -15.15
C TYR A 234 -7.08 7.23 -14.46
N GLU A 235 -8.18 6.64 -14.02
CA GLU A 235 -9.22 7.32 -13.24
C GLU A 235 -9.63 6.46 -12.03
N LEU A 236 -9.89 7.12 -10.91
CA LEU A 236 -10.68 6.54 -9.82
C LEU A 236 -12.16 6.85 -10.05
N GLY A 237 -13.02 5.91 -9.72
CA GLY A 237 -14.45 6.03 -9.97
C GLY A 237 -15.33 5.39 -8.91
N ASP A 238 -16.61 5.77 -8.98
CA ASP A 238 -17.71 5.26 -8.16
C ASP A 238 -17.61 5.65 -6.68
N HIS A 239 -18.47 5.06 -5.85
CA HIS A 239 -18.59 5.38 -4.43
C HIS A 239 -17.65 4.52 -3.59
N SER A 240 -17.04 5.18 -2.61
CA SER A 240 -16.38 4.55 -1.47
C SER A 240 -16.97 5.07 -0.17
N TYR A 241 -16.78 4.33 0.92
CA TYR A 241 -17.23 4.77 2.23
C TYR A 241 -16.19 4.53 3.32
N VAL A 242 -16.30 5.35 4.36
CA VAL A 242 -15.74 5.09 5.69
C VAL A 242 -16.92 5.03 6.64
N ARG A 243 -17.02 4.00 7.47
CA ARG A 243 -18.13 3.84 8.43
C ARG A 243 -17.58 3.51 9.80
N CYS A 244 -18.07 4.20 10.83
CA CYS A 244 -17.76 3.89 12.21
C CYS A 244 -19.06 3.54 12.95
N PRO A 245 -19.36 2.25 13.10
CA PRO A 245 -20.59 1.78 13.78
C PRO A 245 -20.68 2.25 15.23
N GLU A 246 -19.57 2.31 15.96
CA GLU A 246 -19.53 2.75 17.36
C GLU A 246 -19.94 4.21 17.52
N LEU A 247 -19.63 5.05 16.52
CA LEU A 247 -20.00 6.47 16.53
C LEU A 247 -21.35 6.75 15.84
N GLY A 248 -21.85 5.80 15.04
CA GLY A 248 -22.99 6.04 14.15
C GLY A 248 -22.70 7.15 13.14
N ILE A 249 -21.47 7.20 12.62
CA ILE A 249 -21.03 8.21 11.64
C ILE A 249 -20.52 7.50 10.38
N SER A 250 -20.91 8.01 9.22
CA SER A 250 -20.40 7.54 7.93
C SER A 250 -19.99 8.67 7.00
N ALA A 251 -18.97 8.40 6.18
CA ALA A 251 -18.62 9.17 5.01
C ALA A 251 -18.98 8.37 3.76
N ASP A 252 -19.67 9.02 2.82
CA ASP A 252 -19.86 8.53 1.47
C ASP A 252 -19.13 9.47 0.51
N ILE A 253 -18.23 8.94 -0.30
CA ILE A 253 -17.32 9.70 -1.16
C ILE A 253 -17.44 9.14 -2.58
N GLU A 254 -17.94 9.97 -3.48
CA GLU A 254 -17.99 9.73 -4.92
C GLU A 254 -16.67 10.19 -5.56
N PHE A 255 -15.95 9.24 -6.15
CA PHE A 255 -14.86 9.51 -7.08
C PHE A 255 -15.46 9.69 -8.47
N LYS A 256 -15.45 10.93 -8.96
CA LYS A 256 -16.17 11.30 -10.18
C LYS A 256 -15.32 10.94 -11.39
N THR A 257 -15.82 10.00 -12.18
CA THR A 257 -15.27 9.74 -13.52
C THR A 257 -15.69 10.86 -14.47
N LYS A 258 -14.85 11.19 -15.44
CA LYS A 258 -15.18 12.27 -16.37
C LYS A 258 -16.36 11.88 -17.28
N GLY A 259 -17.45 12.64 -17.22
CA GLY A 259 -18.58 12.52 -18.15
C GLY A 259 -18.27 13.04 -19.56
N TYR A 260 -18.99 12.57 -20.57
CA TYR A 260 -18.77 12.90 -21.99
C TYR A 260 -18.91 14.39 -22.34
N PHE A 261 -19.65 15.19 -21.57
CA PHE A 261 -20.01 16.57 -21.93
C PHE A 261 -19.39 17.66 -21.03
N SER A 262 -19.06 17.35 -19.78
CA SER A 262 -18.47 18.30 -18.83
C SER A 262 -17.85 17.58 -17.62
N GLY A 263 -16.78 18.14 -17.05
CA GLY A 263 -16.15 17.65 -15.81
C GLY A 263 -14.63 17.79 -15.83
N ALA A 264 -14.04 18.05 -14.66
CA ALA A 264 -12.60 17.93 -14.46
C ALA A 264 -12.23 16.49 -14.10
N TYR A 265 -11.01 16.07 -14.43
CA TYR A 265 -10.49 14.79 -13.96
C TYR A 265 -10.28 14.83 -12.44
N ASN A 266 -10.33 13.66 -11.82
CA ASN A 266 -9.98 13.43 -10.42
C ASN A 266 -10.84 14.12 -9.37
N MET A 267 -12.01 14.63 -9.75
CA MET A 267 -12.90 15.26 -8.80
C MET A 267 -13.43 14.24 -7.81
N ILE A 268 -13.55 14.67 -6.55
CA ILE A 268 -14.30 13.96 -5.53
C ILE A 268 -15.45 14.84 -5.02
N GLY A 269 -16.51 14.20 -4.58
CA GLY A 269 -17.59 14.83 -3.83
C GLY A 269 -18.09 13.85 -2.78
N GLY A 270 -18.34 14.32 -1.56
CA GLY A 270 -18.82 13.43 -0.52
C GLY A 270 -19.36 14.18 0.68
N THR A 271 -19.91 13.42 1.62
CA THR A 271 -20.47 13.96 2.85
C THR A 271 -20.15 13.07 4.03
N ILE A 272 -19.86 13.68 5.19
CA ILE A 272 -19.85 13.00 6.49
C ILE A 272 -21.20 13.25 7.15
N LYS A 273 -21.88 12.20 7.57
CA LYS A 273 -23.22 12.27 8.18
C LYS A 273 -23.31 11.45 9.46
N ASN A 274 -24.23 11.87 10.32
CA ASN A 274 -24.71 11.04 11.41
C ASN A 274 -25.76 10.06 10.87
N ASP A 275 -25.55 8.76 11.06
CA ASP A 275 -26.39 7.71 10.50
C ASP A 275 -27.75 7.59 11.19
N ILE A 276 -27.86 8.04 12.45
CA ILE A 276 -29.11 7.98 13.22
C ILE A 276 -30.02 9.17 12.87
N SER A 277 -29.48 10.39 12.89
CA SER A 277 -30.28 11.60 12.61
C SER A 277 -30.40 11.91 11.12
N GLY A 278 -29.51 11.36 10.29
CA GLY A 278 -29.38 11.73 8.88
C GLY A 278 -28.76 13.12 8.67
N GLU A 279 -28.30 13.78 9.74
CA GLU A 279 -27.68 15.10 9.67
C GLU A 279 -26.34 15.03 8.92
N ILE A 280 -26.20 15.83 7.87
CA ILE A 280 -24.91 16.04 7.19
C ILE A 280 -24.07 16.98 8.04
N LEU A 281 -22.94 16.49 8.53
CA LEU A 281 -22.00 17.23 9.38
C LEU A 281 -20.97 18.00 8.55
N TYR A 282 -20.45 17.37 7.48
CA TYR A 282 -19.45 17.97 6.60
C TYR A 282 -19.68 17.62 5.13
N GLU A 283 -19.29 18.54 4.25
CA GLU A 283 -19.21 18.34 2.80
C GLU A 283 -17.73 18.29 2.38
N ILE A 284 -17.35 17.31 1.57
CA ILE A 284 -15.99 17.12 1.04
C ILE A 284 -16.03 17.37 -0.48
N THR A 285 -15.11 18.19 -0.96
CA THR A 285 -14.95 18.47 -2.40
C THR A 285 -13.48 18.67 -2.74
N GLY A 286 -13.08 18.38 -3.98
CA GLY A 286 -11.76 18.73 -4.48
C GLY A 286 -11.24 17.71 -5.47
N LEU A 287 -9.93 17.56 -5.53
CA LEU A 287 -9.24 16.64 -6.44
C LEU A 287 -8.46 15.60 -5.62
N TRP A 288 -8.70 14.30 -5.82
CA TRP A 288 -7.94 13.26 -5.10
C TRP A 288 -6.44 13.29 -5.43
N SER A 289 -6.06 13.88 -6.56
CA SER A 289 -4.68 14.10 -7.00
C SER A 289 -4.16 15.51 -6.67
N GLY A 290 -4.92 16.33 -5.94
CA GLY A 290 -4.57 17.73 -5.66
C GLY A 290 -5.10 18.20 -4.31
N GLU A 291 -5.65 19.42 -4.27
CA GLU A 291 -6.26 19.96 -3.05
C GLU A 291 -7.68 19.40 -2.86
N MET A 292 -7.95 18.95 -1.64
CA MET A 292 -9.26 18.55 -1.13
C MET A 292 -9.62 19.44 0.04
N THR A 293 -10.88 19.88 0.08
CA THR A 293 -11.42 20.76 1.11
C THR A 293 -12.59 20.12 1.81
N ILE A 294 -12.76 20.44 3.09
CA ILE A 294 -13.90 20.05 3.90
C ILE A 294 -14.63 21.31 4.37
N LYS A 295 -15.96 21.26 4.39
CA LYS A 295 -16.82 22.36 4.82
C LYS A 295 -17.78 21.88 5.90
N ASP A 296 -17.73 22.54 7.05
CA ASP A 296 -18.70 22.36 8.14
C ASP A 296 -20.06 22.92 7.72
N THR A 297 -21.10 22.10 7.79
CA THR A 297 -22.46 22.50 7.37
C THR A 297 -23.16 23.42 8.36
N LYS A 298 -22.80 23.37 9.65
CA LYS A 298 -23.38 24.19 10.72
C LYS A 298 -22.78 25.59 10.72
N THR A 299 -21.47 25.68 10.59
CA THR A 299 -20.75 26.96 10.65
C THR A 299 -20.51 27.58 9.28
N GLY A 300 -20.58 26.78 8.21
CA GLY A 300 -20.20 27.20 6.86
C GLY A 300 -18.69 27.34 6.65
N LYS A 301 -17.87 27.08 7.69
CA LYS A 301 -16.41 27.20 7.62
C LYS A 301 -15.86 26.15 6.65
N LYS A 302 -15.05 26.61 5.69
CA LYS A 302 -14.35 25.76 4.72
C LYS A 302 -12.85 25.79 4.99
N GLU A 303 -12.22 24.62 4.99
CA GLU A 303 -10.78 24.47 5.19
C GLU A 303 -10.18 23.36 4.30
N VAL A 304 -8.85 23.38 4.17
CA VAL A 304 -8.12 22.35 3.42
C VAL A 304 -8.08 21.08 4.26
N LEU A 305 -8.62 19.99 3.71
CA LEU A 305 -8.57 18.67 4.30
C LEU A 305 -7.20 18.03 4.05
N PHE A 306 -6.77 18.03 2.78
CA PHE A 306 -5.50 17.46 2.34
C PHE A 306 -5.07 18.11 1.01
N ASP A 307 -3.77 18.21 0.78
CA ASP A 307 -3.19 18.69 -0.47
C ASP A 307 -2.11 17.72 -0.95
N ALA A 308 -2.46 16.93 -1.98
CA ALA A 308 -1.57 15.94 -2.58
C ALA A 308 -0.34 16.55 -3.25
N THR A 309 -0.42 17.81 -3.69
CA THR A 309 0.67 18.46 -4.44
C THR A 309 1.86 18.81 -3.56
N ARG A 310 1.64 18.85 -2.24
CA ARG A 310 2.64 19.20 -1.23
C ARG A 310 2.98 18.04 -0.30
N ALA A 311 2.27 16.92 -0.43
CA ALA A 311 2.45 15.75 0.41
C ALA A 311 3.77 15.05 0.09
N ARG A 312 4.47 14.58 1.13
CA ARG A 312 5.62 13.70 1.01
C ARG A 312 5.27 12.40 1.72
N HIS A 313 5.18 11.33 0.97
CA HIS A 313 4.84 10.04 1.53
C HIS A 313 6.06 9.40 2.22
N SER A 314 5.78 8.59 3.23
CA SER A 314 6.75 7.78 3.98
C SER A 314 6.78 6.37 3.38
N PRO A 315 7.78 6.02 2.55
CA PRO A 315 7.87 4.67 1.99
C PRO A 315 8.20 3.65 3.09
N PRO A 316 7.73 2.39 2.96
CA PRO A 316 8.09 1.33 3.88
C PRO A 316 9.58 0.95 3.75
N LEU A 317 10.14 0.45 4.83
CA LEU A 317 11.43 -0.23 4.91
C LEU A 317 11.22 -1.74 4.78
N VAL A 318 12.15 -2.40 4.09
CA VAL A 318 12.10 -3.83 3.78
C VAL A 318 13.46 -4.47 4.07
N ARG A 319 13.46 -5.75 4.41
CA ARG A 319 14.68 -6.56 4.55
C ARG A 319 15.40 -6.68 3.21
N SER A 320 16.71 -6.90 3.25
CA SER A 320 17.49 -7.03 2.01
C SER A 320 17.08 -8.28 1.22
N LEU A 321 17.36 -8.31 -0.08
CA LEU A 321 16.97 -9.44 -0.94
C LEU A 321 17.62 -10.76 -0.52
N GLU A 322 18.78 -10.71 0.12
CA GLU A 322 19.52 -11.87 0.62
C GLU A 322 18.84 -12.49 1.85
N GLU A 323 18.17 -11.67 2.66
CA GLU A 323 17.42 -12.10 3.85
C GLU A 323 15.99 -12.57 3.53
N GLN A 324 15.48 -12.22 2.34
CA GLN A 324 14.15 -12.60 1.90
C GLN A 324 14.10 -14.08 1.46
N CYS A 325 12.97 -14.74 1.74
CA CYS A 325 12.69 -16.09 1.27
C CYS A 325 12.17 -16.09 -0.18
N GLU A 326 12.21 -17.25 -0.85
CA GLU A 326 11.91 -17.37 -2.30
C GLU A 326 10.51 -16.89 -2.71
N ARG A 327 9.53 -16.96 -1.79
CA ARG A 327 8.13 -16.54 -2.02
C ARG A 327 7.85 -15.08 -1.63
N GLU A 328 8.84 -14.37 -1.12
CA GLU A 328 8.67 -12.95 -0.80
C GLU A 328 8.70 -12.11 -2.07
N SER A 329 7.77 -11.17 -2.17
CA SER A 329 7.41 -10.47 -3.41
C SER A 329 8.63 -9.88 -4.14
N GLN A 330 9.54 -9.21 -3.43
CA GLN A 330 10.67 -8.55 -4.08
C GLN A 330 11.72 -9.54 -4.58
N LYS A 331 11.96 -10.64 -3.85
CA LYS A 331 12.87 -11.71 -4.28
C LYS A 331 12.28 -12.54 -5.41
N LEU A 332 11.02 -12.96 -5.26
CA LEU A 332 10.28 -13.75 -6.26
C LEU A 332 10.25 -13.04 -7.62
N TRP A 333 9.92 -11.75 -7.63
CA TRP A 333 9.77 -10.96 -8.84
C TRP A 333 11.05 -10.20 -9.26
N HIS A 334 12.17 -10.39 -8.56
CA HIS A 334 13.38 -9.58 -8.71
C HIS A 334 13.83 -9.41 -10.16
N LYS A 335 13.98 -10.52 -10.89
CA LYS A 335 14.44 -10.52 -12.28
C LYS A 335 13.44 -9.87 -13.24
N THR A 336 12.15 -10.14 -13.04
CA THR A 336 11.08 -9.50 -13.81
C THR A 336 11.09 -7.99 -13.59
N VAL A 337 11.21 -7.56 -12.34
CA VAL A 337 11.25 -6.14 -11.95
C VAL A 337 12.47 -5.43 -12.51
N GLN A 338 13.65 -6.06 -12.47
CA GLN A 338 14.86 -5.50 -13.09
C GLN A 338 14.67 -5.29 -14.60
N ALA A 339 14.18 -6.29 -15.31
CA ALA A 339 13.94 -6.18 -16.75
C ALA A 339 12.88 -5.12 -17.10
N VAL A 340 11.83 -4.98 -16.28
CA VAL A 340 10.84 -3.89 -16.43
C VAL A 340 11.48 -2.51 -16.25
N LYS A 341 12.36 -2.35 -15.24
CA LYS A 341 13.08 -1.09 -15.00
C LYS A 341 14.06 -0.73 -16.12
N GLU A 342 14.68 -1.74 -16.73
CA GLU A 342 15.58 -1.59 -17.88
C GLU A 342 14.83 -1.44 -19.22
N CYS A 343 13.50 -1.44 -19.21
CA CYS A 343 12.64 -1.46 -20.40
C CYS A 343 12.93 -2.63 -21.35
N ASN A 344 13.49 -3.73 -20.85
CA ASN A 344 13.73 -4.96 -21.60
C ASN A 344 12.50 -5.87 -21.54
N HIS A 345 11.51 -5.59 -22.40
CA HIS A 345 10.21 -6.25 -22.36
C HIS A 345 10.25 -7.73 -22.77
N GLU A 346 11.24 -8.15 -23.57
CA GLU A 346 11.45 -9.56 -23.91
C GLU A 346 11.85 -10.35 -22.66
N VAL A 347 12.94 -9.92 -22.00
CA VAL A 347 13.41 -10.57 -20.76
C VAL A 347 12.35 -10.47 -19.65
N ALA A 348 11.67 -9.34 -19.53
CA ALA A 348 10.59 -9.19 -18.55
C ALA A 348 9.46 -10.20 -18.79
N THR A 349 9.14 -10.49 -20.05
CA THR A 349 8.10 -11.48 -20.40
C THR A 349 8.59 -12.88 -20.05
N ASP A 350 9.80 -13.24 -20.44
CA ASP A 350 10.38 -14.56 -20.17
C ASP A 350 10.48 -14.85 -18.66
N GLU A 351 11.01 -13.92 -17.87
CA GLU A 351 11.13 -14.08 -16.41
C GLU A 351 9.77 -14.11 -15.71
N LYS A 352 8.81 -13.31 -16.18
CA LYS A 352 7.44 -13.35 -15.67
C LYS A 352 6.77 -14.69 -15.97
N THR A 353 6.93 -15.21 -17.18
CA THR A 353 6.38 -16.51 -17.59
C THR A 353 6.92 -17.65 -16.75
N LYS A 354 8.22 -17.65 -16.39
CA LYS A 354 8.80 -18.66 -15.49
C LYS A 354 8.08 -18.76 -14.15
N VAL A 355 7.77 -17.61 -13.53
CA VAL A 355 7.06 -17.55 -12.24
C VAL A 355 5.60 -18.03 -12.41
N GLU A 356 4.94 -17.62 -13.49
CA GLU A 356 3.55 -18.02 -13.76
C GLU A 356 3.41 -19.51 -14.10
N ASP A 357 4.36 -20.08 -14.85
CA ASP A 357 4.37 -21.50 -15.19
C ASP A 357 4.65 -22.37 -13.96
N MET A 358 5.61 -21.96 -13.11
CA MET A 358 5.83 -22.60 -11.80
C MET A 358 4.53 -22.68 -10.99
N GLN A 359 3.77 -21.57 -10.93
CA GLN A 359 2.49 -21.52 -10.22
C GLN A 359 1.43 -22.45 -10.85
N ARG A 360 1.37 -22.57 -12.18
CA ARG A 360 0.46 -23.48 -12.88
C ARG A 360 0.80 -24.95 -12.60
N ASP A 361 2.08 -25.30 -12.64
CA ASP A 361 2.56 -26.65 -12.35
C ASP A 361 2.24 -27.08 -10.92
N GLU A 362 2.44 -26.19 -9.95
CA GLU A 362 2.07 -26.46 -8.57
C GLU A 362 0.57 -26.56 -8.36
N ALA A 363 -0.24 -25.74 -9.05
CA ALA A 363 -1.69 -25.85 -8.98
C ALA A 363 -2.16 -27.20 -9.54
N ALA A 364 -1.58 -27.66 -10.66
CA ALA A 364 -1.87 -28.97 -11.23
C ALA A 364 -1.51 -30.12 -10.27
N LYS A 365 -0.32 -30.05 -9.64
CA LYS A 365 0.11 -31.04 -8.62
C LYS A 365 -0.81 -31.09 -7.40
N ARG A 366 -1.26 -29.93 -6.89
CA ARG A 366 -2.23 -29.88 -5.78
C ARG A 366 -3.54 -30.58 -6.15
N VAL A 367 -4.03 -30.36 -7.36
CA VAL A 367 -5.25 -31.03 -7.86
C VAL A 367 -5.04 -32.53 -8.00
N GLU A 368 -3.91 -32.97 -8.58
CA GLU A 368 -3.56 -34.37 -8.74
C GLU A 368 -3.47 -35.11 -7.39
N ASN A 369 -2.89 -34.45 -6.38
CA ASN A 369 -2.73 -35.01 -5.04
C ASN A 369 -3.98 -34.86 -4.15
N GLY A 370 -5.02 -34.15 -4.60
CA GLY A 370 -6.18 -33.83 -3.77
C GLY A 370 -5.86 -32.90 -2.58
N GLU A 371 -4.81 -32.10 -2.69
CA GLU A 371 -4.38 -31.16 -1.66
C GLU A 371 -5.24 -29.90 -1.66
N VAL A 372 -5.82 -29.57 -0.50
CA VAL A 372 -6.55 -28.31 -0.32
C VAL A 372 -5.55 -27.20 0.00
N TRP A 373 -5.59 -26.12 -0.77
CA TRP A 373 -4.80 -24.92 -0.49
C TRP A 373 -5.28 -24.25 0.81
N SER A 374 -4.34 -23.88 1.67
CA SER A 374 -4.56 -23.02 2.83
C SER A 374 -3.45 -21.99 2.90
N PRO A 375 -3.77 -20.70 3.11
CA PRO A 375 -2.77 -19.68 3.38
C PRO A 375 -1.94 -20.02 4.63
N ARG A 376 -0.72 -19.50 4.68
CA ARG A 376 0.25 -19.74 5.76
C ARG A 376 0.06 -18.76 6.92
N LEU A 377 -0.16 -17.48 6.62
CA LEU A 377 -0.15 -16.37 7.56
C LEU A 377 -1.55 -15.90 7.94
N PHE A 378 -2.57 -16.37 7.23
CA PHE A 378 -3.96 -15.97 7.45
C PHE A 378 -4.88 -17.19 7.61
N ARG A 379 -5.84 -17.09 8.52
CA ARG A 379 -6.87 -18.10 8.78
C ARG A 379 -8.24 -17.60 8.31
N PRO A 380 -9.18 -18.48 7.94
CA PRO A 380 -10.51 -18.02 7.57
C PRO A 380 -11.17 -17.35 8.78
N THR A 381 -11.96 -16.32 8.52
CA THR A 381 -12.95 -15.86 9.48
C THR A 381 -14.05 -16.91 9.57
N LYS A 382 -14.70 -17.08 10.72
CA LYS A 382 -15.66 -18.17 10.91
C LYS A 382 -16.85 -17.95 9.97
N GLU A 383 -17.01 -18.80 8.95
CA GLU A 383 -18.22 -18.82 8.14
C GLU A 383 -19.43 -19.19 9.03
N ASN A 384 -20.41 -18.29 9.14
CA ASN A 384 -21.79 -18.60 9.55
C ASN A 384 -21.95 -19.41 10.86
N ALA A 385 -21.53 -18.86 12.00
CA ALA A 385 -22.25 -19.16 13.24
C ALA A 385 -23.47 -18.24 13.28
N GLY A 386 -24.67 -18.76 13.04
CA GLY A 386 -25.92 -18.01 12.83
C GLY A 386 -26.46 -17.17 13.99
N VAL A 387 -25.62 -16.50 14.77
CA VAL A 387 -25.99 -15.59 15.85
C VAL A 387 -24.92 -14.49 15.93
N CYS A 388 -25.29 -13.27 15.51
CA CYS A 388 -24.51 -12.02 15.51
C CYS A 388 -23.37 -11.94 14.47
N GLU A 389 -23.61 -11.25 13.36
CA GLU A 389 -22.56 -10.87 12.39
C GLU A 389 -21.55 -9.93 13.07
N GLU A 390 -20.37 -10.44 13.43
CA GLU A 390 -19.29 -9.57 13.87
C GLU A 390 -18.70 -8.88 12.64
N ILE A 391 -18.36 -7.59 12.75
CA ILE A 391 -17.79 -6.81 11.63
C ILE A 391 -16.54 -7.47 11.02
N GLU A 392 -15.84 -8.29 11.80
CA GLU A 392 -14.67 -9.06 11.38
C GLU A 392 -15.03 -10.17 10.37
N ASP A 393 -16.26 -10.67 10.39
CA ASP A 393 -16.76 -11.69 9.47
C ASP A 393 -16.94 -11.13 8.04
N GLN A 394 -16.82 -9.81 7.85
CA GLN A 394 -16.79 -9.20 6.51
C GLN A 394 -15.45 -9.40 5.78
N LEU A 395 -14.38 -9.73 6.51
CA LEU A 395 -13.11 -10.17 5.91
C LEU A 395 -13.19 -11.67 5.65
N ASP A 396 -12.65 -12.16 4.52
CA ASP A 396 -12.60 -13.60 4.26
C ASP A 396 -11.53 -14.31 5.11
N TRP A 397 -10.47 -13.56 5.43
CA TRP A 397 -9.29 -14.06 6.13
C TRP A 397 -8.78 -13.00 7.10
N ILE A 398 -8.31 -13.44 8.26
CA ILE A 398 -7.65 -12.61 9.29
C ILE A 398 -6.29 -13.22 9.63
N LEU A 399 -5.38 -12.41 10.17
CA LEU A 399 -4.05 -12.87 10.58
C LEU A 399 -4.17 -14.13 11.46
N ASN A 400 -3.41 -15.17 11.13
CA ASN A 400 -3.35 -16.41 11.88
C ASN A 400 -2.39 -16.30 13.08
N ALA A 401 -2.64 -15.32 13.94
CA ALA A 401 -1.91 -15.09 15.17
C ALA A 401 -2.78 -14.31 16.16
N CYS A 402 -2.62 -14.59 17.46
CA CYS A 402 -3.22 -13.78 18.52
C CYS A 402 -2.22 -12.68 18.91
N ILE A 403 -2.64 -11.42 18.75
CA ILE A 403 -1.89 -10.25 19.23
C ILE A 403 -2.69 -9.65 20.40
N ASP A 404 -2.43 -10.16 21.60
CA ASP A 404 -3.16 -9.88 22.84
C ASP A 404 -2.25 -9.41 23.99
N GLY A 405 -0.98 -9.11 23.68
CA GLY A 405 -0.06 -8.47 24.61
C GLY A 405 -0.70 -7.25 25.28
N SER A 406 -0.51 -7.15 26.60
CA SER A 406 -1.04 -6.06 27.42
C SER A 406 -0.23 -4.78 27.26
N THR A 407 1.02 -4.89 26.80
CA THR A 407 1.89 -3.76 26.47
C THR A 407 2.26 -3.75 24.98
N PRO A 408 2.64 -2.59 24.43
CA PRO A 408 3.14 -2.51 23.06
C PRO A 408 4.33 -3.45 22.80
N GLU A 409 5.23 -3.61 23.77
CA GLU A 409 6.41 -4.48 23.65
C GLU A 409 6.04 -5.95 23.47
N GLU A 410 5.07 -6.44 24.25
CA GLU A 410 4.54 -7.81 24.11
C GLU A 410 3.87 -8.01 22.75
N GLN A 411 3.08 -7.02 22.31
CA GLN A 411 2.44 -7.05 20.98
C GLN A 411 3.48 -7.07 19.86
N ILE A 412 4.56 -6.29 19.97
CA ILE A 412 5.67 -6.28 19.01
C ILE A 412 6.35 -7.65 18.96
N GLU A 413 6.65 -8.25 20.11
CA GLU A 413 7.24 -9.60 20.16
C GLU A 413 6.36 -10.63 19.47
N GLN A 414 5.04 -10.59 19.74
CA GLN A 414 4.06 -11.46 19.08
C GLN A 414 4.02 -11.26 17.56
N ILE A 415 4.04 -10.01 17.08
CA ILE A 415 4.06 -9.71 15.63
C ILE A 415 5.34 -10.24 14.98
N LEU A 416 6.50 -9.97 15.57
CA LEU A 416 7.81 -10.36 15.04
C LEU A 416 8.05 -11.88 15.08
N ALA A 417 7.29 -12.62 15.91
CA ALA A 417 7.31 -14.08 15.94
C ALA A 417 6.55 -14.74 14.78
N ILE A 418 5.66 -14.02 14.08
CA ILE A 418 4.84 -14.58 12.99
C ILE A 418 5.69 -14.86 11.75
N THR A 419 6.45 -13.86 11.32
CA THR A 419 7.27 -13.90 10.11
C THR A 419 8.36 -12.83 10.20
N PRO A 420 9.50 -12.99 9.50
CA PRO A 420 10.54 -11.96 9.48
C PRO A 420 10.08 -10.64 8.84
N ILE A 421 10.28 -9.53 9.54
CA ILE A 421 9.91 -8.17 9.11
C ILE A 421 11.13 -7.22 9.19
N LEU A 422 11.94 -7.32 10.23
CA LEU A 422 13.10 -6.49 10.51
C LEU A 422 14.42 -7.14 10.02
N PRO A 423 15.43 -6.34 9.64
CA PRO A 423 16.74 -6.85 9.27
C PRO A 423 17.34 -7.77 10.34
N GLY A 424 18.04 -8.83 9.92
CA GLY A 424 18.65 -9.80 10.84
C GLY A 424 17.68 -10.80 11.51
N GLN A 425 16.37 -10.74 11.26
CA GLN A 425 15.45 -11.81 11.67
C GLN A 425 15.70 -13.07 10.82
N GLU A 426 16.09 -14.17 11.47
CA GLU A 426 16.25 -15.46 10.81
C GLU A 426 14.89 -16.17 10.69
N THR A 427 14.51 -16.60 9.48
CA THR A 427 13.71 -17.81 9.23
C THR A 427 13.40 -17.93 7.73
N CYS A 428 14.08 -18.84 7.03
CA CYS A 428 13.55 -19.45 5.80
C CYS A 428 13.34 -20.97 5.94
N SER A 429 13.55 -21.54 7.14
CA SER A 429 13.22 -22.94 7.43
C SER A 429 11.86 -23.01 8.11
N ASN A 430 10.86 -23.51 7.38
CA ASN A 430 9.57 -24.02 7.87
C ASN A 430 9.15 -23.47 9.25
N SER A 431 8.67 -22.22 9.31
CA SER A 431 7.87 -21.82 10.47
C SER A 431 6.78 -22.88 10.65
N PRO A 432 6.64 -23.49 11.84
CA PRO A 432 5.51 -24.36 12.11
C PRO A 432 4.24 -23.61 11.72
N ARG A 433 3.26 -24.30 11.11
CA ARG A 433 1.90 -23.76 11.04
C ARG A 433 1.56 -23.27 12.45
N ALA A 434 1.25 -21.99 12.62
CA ALA A 434 0.72 -21.50 13.88
C ALA A 434 -0.44 -22.43 14.24
N GLU A 435 -0.35 -23.08 15.40
CA GLU A 435 -1.34 -24.06 15.85
C GLU A 435 -2.72 -23.40 15.76
N ASN A 436 -3.64 -24.06 15.06
CA ASN A 436 -5.00 -23.55 14.84
C ASN A 436 -5.58 -23.07 16.18
N CYS A 437 -5.88 -21.77 16.30
CA CYS A 437 -6.56 -21.21 17.47
C CYS A 437 -8.05 -21.61 17.54
N ASP A 438 -8.45 -22.74 16.95
CA ASP A 438 -9.85 -23.17 16.83
C ASP A 438 -10.36 -23.97 18.05
N GLU A 439 -9.52 -24.28 19.02
CA GLU A 439 -9.96 -24.94 20.26
C GLU A 439 -9.92 -23.96 21.46
N ASN A 440 -11.12 -23.51 21.87
CA ASN A 440 -11.46 -22.66 23.03
C ASN A 440 -11.12 -21.15 22.98
N PRO A 441 -12.13 -20.25 23.04
CA PRO A 441 -11.90 -18.80 23.13
C PRO A 441 -11.27 -18.30 24.45
N CYS A 442 -11.00 -19.16 25.43
CA CYS A 442 -10.49 -18.78 26.76
C CYS A 442 -9.87 -20.02 27.45
N SER A 443 -8.72 -20.51 26.98
CA SER A 443 -7.84 -21.34 27.80
C SER A 443 -6.41 -21.21 27.29
N PHE A 444 -5.68 -20.25 27.88
CA PHE A 444 -4.32 -19.92 27.51
C PHE A 444 -3.33 -20.96 28.02
N THR A 445 -2.62 -21.61 27.10
CA THR A 445 -1.20 -21.93 27.27
C THR A 445 -0.46 -21.25 26.13
N THR A 446 0.28 -20.20 26.47
CA THR A 446 1.24 -19.54 25.58
C THR A 446 2.18 -20.58 24.96
N PRO A 447 2.39 -20.60 23.64
CA PRO A 447 3.53 -21.30 23.07
C PRO A 447 4.81 -20.73 23.71
N ASP A 448 5.73 -21.60 24.13
CA ASP A 448 6.99 -21.19 24.77
C ASP A 448 7.91 -20.55 23.72
N TYR A 449 7.88 -19.22 23.64
CA TYR A 449 8.71 -18.40 22.75
C TYR A 449 10.05 -17.96 23.40
N SER A 450 10.43 -18.52 24.55
CA SER A 450 11.63 -18.08 25.31
C SER A 450 12.95 -18.12 24.53
N GLY A 451 13.04 -18.97 23.50
CA GLY A 451 14.18 -19.01 22.57
C GLY A 451 14.21 -17.87 21.55
N ILE A 452 13.04 -17.43 21.06
CA ILE A 452 12.89 -16.36 20.07
C ILE A 452 13.02 -14.98 20.75
N SER A 453 12.54 -14.86 21.98
CA SER A 453 12.60 -13.64 22.81
C SER A 453 14.03 -13.07 22.96
N LYS A 454 15.04 -13.95 23.11
CA LYS A 454 16.46 -13.51 23.21
C LYS A 454 17.03 -12.94 21.92
N GLN A 455 16.59 -13.44 20.77
CA GLN A 455 17.03 -12.96 19.45
C GLN A 455 16.30 -11.67 19.07
N ILE A 456 14.98 -11.61 19.29
CA ILE A 456 14.16 -10.41 19.08
C ILE A 456 14.60 -9.27 20.01
N GLY A 457 14.79 -9.55 21.30
CA GLY A 457 15.27 -8.55 22.26
C GLY A 457 16.63 -7.96 21.88
N LYS A 458 17.52 -8.77 21.30
CA LYS A 458 18.82 -8.27 20.80
C LYS A 458 18.66 -7.40 19.55
N ILE A 459 17.78 -7.75 18.61
CA ILE A 459 17.52 -6.93 17.40
C ILE A 459 16.90 -5.58 17.79
N ILE A 460 15.94 -5.58 18.71
CA ILE A 460 15.29 -4.34 19.21
C ILE A 460 16.33 -3.43 19.89
N LEU A 461 17.24 -4.00 20.70
CA LEU A 461 18.27 -3.25 21.42
C LEU A 461 19.41 -2.76 20.50
N ASP A 462 19.90 -3.61 19.58
CA ASP A 462 21.01 -3.25 18.69
C ASP A 462 20.59 -2.13 17.71
N ASP A 463 19.35 -2.12 17.21
CA ASP A 463 18.79 -1.06 16.35
C ASP A 463 18.66 0.29 17.08
N SER A 464 18.31 0.27 18.38
CA SER A 464 18.24 1.50 19.20
C SER A 464 19.60 2.16 19.45
N SER A 465 20.70 1.41 19.32
CA SER A 465 22.06 1.85 19.65
C SER A 465 22.84 2.45 18.49
N HIS A 466 22.41 2.23 17.23
CA HIS A 466 23.17 2.60 16.03
C HIS A 466 22.76 3.93 15.38
N HIS A 467 21.74 4.61 15.92
CA HIS A 467 21.15 5.80 15.29
C HIS A 467 21.30 7.13 16.05
N SER A 468 22.13 7.19 17.10
CA SER A 468 22.40 8.44 17.85
C SER A 468 23.24 9.49 17.09
N ASP A 469 23.85 9.15 15.94
CA ASP A 469 24.89 9.98 15.31
C ASP A 469 24.51 10.62 13.96
N LEU A 470 23.22 10.66 13.60
CA LEU A 470 22.77 11.19 12.30
C LEU A 470 21.64 12.23 12.40
N PHE A 471 21.81 13.31 13.18
CA PHE A 471 20.97 14.51 12.99
C PHE A 471 21.77 15.80 13.13
N VAL A 472 21.77 16.59 12.04
CA VAL A 472 22.19 18.01 12.01
C VAL A 472 20.94 18.83 12.31
N GLU A 473 20.98 19.64 13.37
CA GLU A 473 19.91 20.57 13.73
C GLU A 473 19.63 21.60 12.61
N PRO A 474 18.36 21.93 12.32
CA PRO A 474 18.05 23.02 11.41
C PRO A 474 18.27 24.38 12.12
N GLN A 475 19.12 25.22 11.54
CA GLN A 475 19.37 26.57 12.03
C GLN A 475 18.10 27.44 11.94
N THR A 476 17.70 27.99 13.08
CA THR A 476 16.64 28.98 13.22
C THR A 476 17.09 30.33 12.65
N SER A 477 16.32 30.90 11.71
CA SER A 477 16.54 32.23 11.17
C SER A 477 16.01 33.31 12.13
N ASP A 478 16.91 34.03 12.78
CA ASP A 478 16.59 35.22 13.58
C ASP A 478 16.10 36.37 12.70
N THR A 479 14.87 36.84 12.95
CA THR A 479 14.33 38.07 12.35
C THR A 479 14.64 39.24 13.29
N LYS A 480 15.63 40.08 12.93
CA LYS A 480 15.90 41.34 13.62
C LYS A 480 14.84 42.39 13.28
N VAL A 481 14.13 42.83 14.32
CA VAL A 481 13.34 44.07 14.33
C VAL A 481 14.30 45.26 14.46
N ASN A 482 14.39 46.11 13.44
CA ASN A 482 15.07 47.40 13.55
C ASN A 482 14.07 48.48 14.00
N LYS A 483 14.34 49.06 15.17
CA LYS A 483 13.85 50.38 15.57
C LYS A 483 14.85 51.43 15.07
N THR A 484 14.36 52.39 14.30
CA THR A 484 14.69 53.83 14.38
C THR A 484 13.56 54.60 13.73
#